data_AF-A0A518H2C9-F1
#
_entry.id   AF-A0A518H2C9-F1
#
_cell.length_a   1.000
_cell.length_b   1.000
_cell.length_c   1.000
_cell.angle_alpha   90.00
_cell.angle_beta   90.00
_cell.angle_gamma   90.00
#
_symmetry.space_group_name_H-M   'P 1'
#
loop_
_entity.id
_entity.type
_entity.pdbx_description
1 polymer ?
#
loop_
_entity_poly.entity_id
_entity_poly.type
_entity_poly.pdbx_seq_one_letter_code
_entity_poly.pdbx_strand_id
1 'polypeptide(L)'
;MPLSDAELALIAAIHADPRNDAPRLAYADWLEANGLGDEAKFIRVQCEQPYFSLITRDGIRPATDSGRIKFEDPERMEQAIELLGRIYPSERYPETRYYDEYRRGLPLYEEKLNDGNLRYSAAQIRADMSPLVRYRLHLETSRLADWLNHPIMQFVDVLRISPGWEDDDDVEDIRADDLRALAASPLIDRLEKLGLGVDMAPDAVELARSLERRVEVEYGDWTI
;
A
#
# COMPACT_ATOMS: atom_id res chain seq x y z
N MET A 1 -3.87 4.62 19.06
CA MET A 1 -3.96 3.24 19.59
C MET A 1 -3.49 2.28 18.51
N PRO A 2 -2.81 1.18 18.86
CA PRO A 2 -2.56 0.09 17.91
C PRO A 2 -3.90 -0.44 17.35
N LEU A 3 -3.86 -1.01 16.15
CA LEU A 3 -5.02 -1.70 15.56
C LEU A 3 -5.45 -2.83 16.50
N SER A 4 -6.76 -2.96 16.74
CA SER A 4 -7.27 -4.05 17.58
C SER A 4 -7.24 -5.38 16.84
N ASP A 5 -7.17 -6.51 17.56
CA ASP A 5 -7.20 -7.85 16.93
C ASP A 5 -8.44 -8.06 16.05
N ALA A 6 -9.59 -7.48 16.44
CA ALA A 6 -10.82 -7.53 15.67
C ALA A 6 -10.73 -6.73 14.35
N GLU A 7 -10.13 -5.54 14.42
CA GLU A 7 -9.85 -4.69 13.25
C GLU A 7 -8.88 -5.40 12.29
N LEU A 8 -7.81 -5.98 12.83
CA LEU A 8 -6.84 -6.77 12.06
C LEU A 8 -7.48 -7.97 11.36
N ALA A 9 -8.36 -8.70 12.03
CA ALA A 9 -9.06 -9.85 11.45
C ALA A 9 -9.97 -9.45 10.29
N LEU A 10 -10.68 -8.32 10.41
CA LEU A 10 -11.53 -7.77 9.35
C LEU A 10 -10.69 -7.35 8.15
N ILE A 11 -9.58 -6.64 8.39
CA ILE A 11 -8.67 -6.22 7.33
C ILE A 11 -8.05 -7.45 6.62
N ALA A 12 -7.61 -8.45 7.37
CA ALA A 12 -7.10 -9.70 6.81
C ALA A 12 -8.13 -10.43 5.94
N ALA A 13 -9.42 -10.40 6.32
CA ALA A 13 -10.50 -10.97 5.51
C ALA A 13 -10.71 -10.20 4.19
N ILE A 14 -10.57 -8.87 4.21
CA ILE A 14 -10.61 -8.04 3.00
C ILE A 14 -9.45 -8.40 2.06
N HIS A 15 -8.25 -8.63 2.60
CA HIS A 15 -7.10 -9.07 1.80
C HIS A 15 -7.24 -10.46 1.21
N ALA A 16 -7.81 -11.40 1.97
CA ALA A 16 -7.97 -12.77 1.52
C ALA A 16 -8.92 -12.87 0.32
N ASP A 17 -9.92 -11.98 0.24
CA ASP A 17 -10.86 -11.90 -0.87
C ASP A 17 -11.21 -10.45 -1.21
N PRO A 18 -10.31 -9.74 -1.92
CA PRO A 18 -10.49 -8.32 -2.19
C PRO A 18 -11.70 -8.07 -3.08
N ARG A 19 -12.20 -9.04 -3.84
CA ARG A 19 -13.37 -8.81 -4.72
C ARG A 19 -14.70 -8.97 -4.00
N ASN A 20 -14.70 -9.54 -2.80
CA ASN A 20 -15.88 -9.79 -2.01
C ASN A 20 -16.24 -8.60 -1.12
N ASP A 21 -17.47 -8.10 -1.30
CA ASP A 21 -17.96 -6.91 -0.60
C ASP A 21 -18.32 -7.22 0.85
N ALA A 22 -18.58 -8.48 1.21
CA ALA A 22 -18.97 -8.89 2.56
C ALA A 22 -17.95 -8.52 3.66
N PRO A 23 -16.65 -8.86 3.57
CA PRO A 23 -15.68 -8.45 4.59
C PRO A 23 -15.52 -6.92 4.67
N ARG A 24 -15.74 -6.20 3.57
CA ARG A 24 -15.68 -4.72 3.53
C ARG A 24 -16.89 -4.09 4.22
N LEU A 25 -18.09 -4.60 3.98
CA LEU A 25 -19.29 -4.15 4.68
C LEU A 25 -19.21 -4.46 6.19
N ALA A 26 -18.69 -5.62 6.57
CA ALA A 26 -18.44 -5.95 7.97
C ALA A 26 -17.41 -4.98 8.62
N TYR A 27 -16.38 -4.58 7.87
CA TYR A 27 -15.43 -3.57 8.34
C TYR A 27 -16.07 -2.18 8.44
N ALA A 28 -16.93 -1.80 7.50
CA ALA A 28 -17.70 -0.55 7.58
C ALA A 28 -18.59 -0.51 8.83
N ASP A 29 -19.28 -1.61 9.15
CA ASP A 29 -20.10 -1.71 10.36
C ASP A 29 -19.25 -1.59 11.63
N TRP A 30 -18.05 -2.19 11.63
CA TRP A 30 -17.09 -2.05 12.72
C TRP A 30 -16.60 -0.60 12.86
N LEU A 31 -16.24 0.07 11.77
CA LEU A 31 -15.80 1.47 11.77
C LEU A 31 -16.88 2.39 12.33
N GLU A 32 -18.12 2.23 11.89
CA GLU A 32 -19.27 3.01 12.39
C GLU A 32 -19.48 2.80 13.89
N ALA A 33 -19.41 1.55 14.36
CA ALA A 33 -19.52 1.23 15.79
C ALA A 33 -18.37 1.83 16.63
N ASN A 34 -17.23 2.15 16.01
CA ASN A 34 -16.06 2.76 16.65
C ASN A 34 -15.94 4.28 16.41
N GLY A 35 -17.00 4.92 15.88
CA GLY A 35 -17.05 6.38 15.68
C GLY A 35 -16.36 6.88 14.40
N LEU A 36 -16.02 5.98 13.49
CA LEU A 36 -15.36 6.24 12.19
C LEU A 36 -16.41 6.17 11.06
N GLY A 37 -17.45 7.01 11.19
CA GLY A 37 -18.63 6.96 10.33
C GLY A 37 -18.39 7.43 8.90
N ASP A 38 -17.46 8.37 8.69
CA ASP A 38 -17.11 8.86 7.35
C ASP A 38 -16.34 7.78 6.58
N GLU A 39 -15.43 7.05 7.24
CA GLU A 39 -14.73 5.89 6.69
C GLU A 39 -15.69 4.76 6.35
N ALA A 40 -16.63 4.44 7.25
CA ALA A 40 -17.68 3.45 7.00
C ALA A 40 -18.53 3.81 5.78
N LYS A 41 -18.96 5.07 5.69
CA LYS A 41 -19.76 5.57 4.57
C LYS A 41 -18.99 5.51 3.26
N PHE A 42 -17.71 5.88 3.29
CA PHE A 42 -16.85 5.81 2.11
C PHE A 42 -16.75 4.37 1.57
N ILE A 43 -16.52 3.38 2.44
CA ILE A 43 -16.47 1.96 2.04
C ILE A 43 -17.79 1.48 1.42
N ARG A 44 -18.93 1.91 1.96
CA ARG A 44 -20.25 1.55 1.43
C ARG A 44 -20.46 2.13 0.02
N VAL A 45 -20.11 3.41 -0.17
CA VAL A 45 -20.14 4.05 -1.50
C VAL A 45 -19.26 3.31 -2.50
N GLN A 46 -18.10 2.80 -2.08
CA GLN A 46 -17.23 1.97 -2.94
C GLN A 46 -17.85 0.63 -3.33
N CYS A 47 -18.56 -0.03 -2.41
CA CYS A 47 -19.20 -1.33 -2.70
C CYS A 47 -20.39 -1.20 -3.66
N GLU A 48 -20.99 -0.01 -3.77
CA GLU A 48 -22.16 0.26 -4.61
C GLU A 48 -21.83 0.68 -6.07
N GLN A 49 -20.55 0.89 -6.41
CA GLN A 49 -20.11 1.35 -7.73
C GLN A 49 -19.24 0.32 -8.47
N PRO A 50 -19.36 0.19 -9.81
CA PRO A 50 -18.32 -0.43 -10.62
C PRO A 50 -17.05 0.43 -10.57
N TYR A 51 -15.91 -0.25 -10.41
CA TYR A 51 -14.53 0.25 -10.28
C TYR A 51 -14.29 1.67 -10.78
N PHE A 52 -13.71 2.56 -9.98
CA PHE A 52 -13.26 3.87 -10.47
C PHE A 52 -11.93 4.36 -9.94
N SER A 53 -11.13 4.99 -10.79
CA SER A 53 -9.83 5.56 -10.42
C SER A 53 -9.95 7.03 -10.03
N LEU A 54 -9.31 7.37 -8.92
CA LEU A 54 -8.90 8.75 -8.63
C LEU A 54 -7.41 8.82 -8.98
N ILE A 55 -6.97 9.90 -9.60
CA ILE A 55 -5.55 10.20 -9.77
C ILE A 55 -5.33 11.60 -9.20
N THR A 56 -4.36 11.76 -8.31
CA THR A 56 -3.76 13.07 -8.03
C THR A 56 -2.26 12.95 -8.19
N ARG A 57 -1.69 13.71 -9.12
CA ARG A 57 -0.24 13.90 -9.19
C ARG A 57 0.05 15.38 -9.38
N ASP A 58 -0.69 16.08 -10.24
CA ASP A 58 -0.38 17.46 -10.63
C ASP A 58 -1.60 18.22 -11.17
N GLY A 59 -2.75 18.22 -10.48
CA GLY A 59 -3.90 19.05 -10.90
C GLY A 59 -4.61 18.63 -12.20
N ILE A 60 -4.35 17.44 -12.73
CA ILE A 60 -5.26 16.82 -13.69
C ILE A 60 -6.48 16.38 -12.89
N ARG A 61 -7.58 17.15 -13.01
CA ARG A 61 -8.94 16.70 -12.66
C ARG A 61 -9.11 15.24 -13.08
N PRO A 62 -9.90 14.41 -12.37
CA PRO A 62 -10.15 13.02 -12.76
C PRO A 62 -10.35 12.97 -14.27
N ALA A 63 -9.37 12.39 -14.98
CA ALA A 63 -9.31 12.49 -16.42
C ALA A 63 -10.49 11.69 -16.96
N THR A 64 -11.55 12.39 -17.38
CA THR A 64 -12.66 11.79 -18.13
C THR A 64 -12.19 11.21 -19.47
N ASP A 65 -10.96 11.52 -19.88
CA ASP A 65 -10.38 11.22 -21.20
C ASP A 65 -9.40 10.04 -21.26
N SER A 66 -9.03 9.39 -20.14
CA SER A 66 -8.24 8.14 -20.23
C SER A 66 -9.09 6.92 -20.62
N GLY A 67 -10.39 7.09 -20.83
CA GLY A 67 -11.25 6.12 -21.50
C GLY A 67 -11.42 4.78 -20.80
N ARG A 68 -11.12 4.66 -19.49
CA ARG A 68 -11.15 3.35 -18.83
C ARG A 68 -12.12 3.15 -17.68
N ILE A 69 -12.76 4.19 -17.15
CA ILE A 69 -13.87 3.99 -16.21
C ILE A 69 -14.94 5.05 -16.45
N LYS A 70 -16.18 4.61 -16.68
CA LYS A 70 -17.37 5.47 -16.59
C LYS A 70 -17.93 5.34 -15.19
N PHE A 71 -18.11 6.48 -14.53
CA PHE A 71 -19.05 6.58 -13.43
C PHE A 71 -20.43 6.29 -13.97
N GLU A 72 -21.07 5.25 -13.46
CA GLU A 72 -22.49 5.06 -13.71
C GLU A 72 -23.31 6.13 -12.96
N ASP A 73 -22.78 6.67 -11.86
CA ASP A 73 -23.44 7.67 -11.01
C ASP A 73 -22.49 8.82 -10.58
N PRO A 74 -22.66 10.03 -11.16
CA PRO A 74 -21.88 11.22 -10.80
C PRO A 74 -22.07 11.71 -9.36
N GLU A 75 -23.26 11.54 -8.76
CA GLU A 75 -23.54 12.04 -7.40
C GLU A 75 -22.78 11.22 -6.35
N ARG A 76 -22.70 9.90 -6.56
CA ARG A 76 -21.90 9.02 -5.68
C ARG A 76 -20.39 9.29 -5.79
N MET A 77 -19.92 9.68 -6.97
CA MET A 77 -18.53 10.12 -7.15
C MET A 77 -18.25 11.39 -6.34
N GLU A 78 -19.10 12.42 -6.48
CA GLU A 78 -18.95 13.65 -5.71
C GLU A 78 -18.98 13.38 -4.19
N GLN A 79 -19.86 12.48 -3.75
CA GLN A 79 -19.90 12.02 -2.36
C GLN A 79 -18.61 11.29 -1.93
N ALA A 80 -18.03 10.44 -2.78
CA ALA A 80 -16.77 9.76 -2.48
C ALA A 80 -15.60 10.74 -2.37
N ILE A 81 -15.53 11.74 -3.26
CA ILE A 81 -14.52 12.81 -3.21
C ILE A 81 -14.68 13.63 -1.92
N GLU A 82 -15.92 14.02 -1.58
CA GLU A 82 -16.20 14.78 -0.38
C GLU A 82 -15.77 14.01 0.88
N LEU A 83 -16.12 12.71 0.95
CA LEU A 83 -15.72 11.85 2.06
C LEU A 83 -14.19 11.70 2.13
N LEU A 84 -13.52 11.52 1.00
CA LEU A 84 -12.05 11.49 0.97
C LEU A 84 -11.42 12.78 1.47
N GLY A 85 -11.98 13.94 1.12
CA GLY A 85 -11.49 15.23 1.64
C GLY A 85 -11.68 15.39 3.16
N ARG A 86 -12.69 14.73 3.74
CA ARG A 86 -12.93 14.72 5.20
C ARG A 86 -12.03 13.73 5.93
N ILE A 87 -11.85 12.54 5.36
CA ILE A 87 -10.96 11.51 5.88
C ILE A 87 -9.50 11.96 5.74
N TYR A 88 -9.16 12.63 4.64
CA TYR A 88 -7.82 13.13 4.29
C TYR A 88 -7.86 14.61 3.90
N PRO A 89 -7.71 15.53 4.87
CA PRO A 89 -7.54 16.93 4.56
C PRO A 89 -6.28 17.11 3.70
N SER A 90 -6.44 17.69 2.51
CA SER A 90 -5.37 17.84 1.50
C SER A 90 -4.13 18.59 2.00
N GLU A 91 -4.24 19.34 3.10
CA GLU A 91 -3.12 20.03 3.76
C GLU A 91 -2.09 19.06 4.35
N ARG A 92 -2.48 17.82 4.64
CA ARG A 92 -1.61 16.81 5.27
C ARG A 92 -0.81 15.96 4.28
N TYR A 93 -1.28 15.85 3.03
CA TYR A 93 -0.64 15.02 2.00
C TYR A 93 -0.69 15.66 0.60
N PRO A 94 0.11 16.72 0.35
CA PRO A 94 0.10 17.43 -0.92
C PRO A 94 0.56 16.59 -2.13
N GLU A 95 1.21 15.43 -1.89
CA GLU A 95 1.82 14.59 -2.92
C GLU A 95 1.14 13.22 -3.11
N THR A 96 -0.01 12.95 -2.46
CA THR A 96 -0.66 11.63 -2.54
C THR A 96 -1.01 11.29 -3.98
N ARG A 97 -0.58 10.09 -4.42
CA ARG A 97 -0.95 9.52 -5.70
C ARG A 97 -2.00 8.44 -5.52
N TYR A 98 -3.22 8.72 -5.96
CA TYR A 98 -4.24 7.70 -6.18
C TYR A 98 -3.98 7.05 -7.57
N TYR A 99 -4.08 5.72 -7.68
CA TYR A 99 -3.79 4.98 -8.91
C TYR A 99 -4.98 4.21 -9.49
N ASP A 100 -4.81 3.86 -10.78
CA ASP A 100 -5.77 3.27 -11.72
C ASP A 100 -6.32 1.87 -11.40
N GLU A 101 -5.80 1.17 -10.39
CA GLU A 101 -6.22 -0.21 -10.12
C GLU A 101 -6.99 -0.33 -8.82
N TYR A 102 -8.25 0.13 -8.87
CA TYR A 102 -9.21 -0.22 -7.83
C TYR A 102 -9.49 -1.71 -7.93
N ARG A 103 -8.82 -2.54 -7.13
CA ARG A 103 -9.17 -3.95 -6.97
C ARG A 103 -10.19 -4.12 -5.85
N ARG A 104 -11.34 -3.45 -5.90
CA ARG A 104 -12.41 -3.59 -4.88
C ARG A 104 -11.83 -3.66 -3.43
N GLY A 105 -10.75 -2.96 -3.11
CA GLY A 105 -9.88 -3.35 -2.00
C GLY A 105 -9.27 -2.14 -1.34
N LEU A 106 -10.15 -1.25 -0.83
CA LEU A 106 -9.83 0.02 -0.18
C LEU A 106 -8.96 0.94 -1.07
N PRO A 107 -8.80 2.23 -0.74
CA PRO A 107 -7.96 3.09 -1.58
C PRO A 107 -6.53 2.56 -1.54
N LEU A 108 -5.93 2.38 -2.72
CA LEU A 108 -4.50 2.11 -2.83
C LEU A 108 -3.80 3.39 -2.44
N TYR A 109 -3.12 3.37 -1.30
CA TYR A 109 -2.25 4.45 -0.89
C TYR A 109 -0.81 4.07 -1.22
N GLU A 110 -0.23 4.83 -2.14
CA GLU A 110 1.19 4.75 -2.44
C GLU A 110 1.89 5.88 -1.66
N GLU A 111 2.46 5.55 -0.51
CA GLU A 111 3.48 6.39 0.10
C GLU A 111 4.82 5.71 -0.06
N LYS A 112 5.76 6.46 -0.62
CA LYS A 112 7.17 6.11 -0.54
C LYS A 112 7.62 6.37 0.89
N LEU A 113 7.45 5.35 1.72
CA LEU A 113 7.96 5.36 3.07
C LEU A 113 9.49 5.12 2.99
N ASN A 114 10.27 6.19 2.78
CA ASN A 114 11.72 6.11 2.88
C ASN A 114 12.10 5.90 4.35
N ASP A 115 12.92 4.90 4.63
CA ASP A 115 13.31 4.47 5.98
C ASP A 115 13.94 5.60 6.85
N GLY A 116 14.61 6.57 6.22
CA GLY A 116 15.16 7.77 6.87
C GLY A 116 14.13 8.77 7.40
N ASN A 117 12.87 8.72 6.95
CA ASN A 117 11.83 9.70 7.30
C ASN A 117 10.80 9.18 8.32
N LEU A 118 10.91 7.95 8.80
CA LEU A 118 9.78 7.28 9.45
C LEU A 118 9.83 7.35 10.97
N ARG A 119 9.12 8.33 11.51
CA ARG A 119 8.68 8.40 12.91
C ARG A 119 7.26 7.88 13.10
N TYR A 120 6.86 6.83 12.39
CA TYR A 120 5.48 6.36 12.44
C TYR A 120 5.30 5.28 13.52
N SER A 121 4.66 5.67 14.63
CA SER A 121 4.06 4.71 15.55
C SER A 121 2.82 4.06 14.91
N ALA A 122 2.41 2.89 15.41
CA ALA A 122 1.14 2.25 14.99
C ALA A 122 -0.09 3.19 15.11
N ALA A 123 -0.04 4.16 16.02
CA ALA A 123 -1.09 5.17 16.17
C ALA A 123 -1.06 6.23 15.05
N GLN A 124 0.13 6.62 14.57
CA GLN A 124 0.26 7.50 13.41
C GLN A 124 -0.14 6.77 12.14
N ILE A 125 0.30 5.52 11.94
CA ILE A 125 -0.16 4.69 10.81
C ILE A 125 -1.69 4.62 10.78
N ARG A 126 -2.35 4.41 11.92
CA ARG A 126 -3.82 4.40 11.97
C ARG A 126 -4.43 5.76 11.64
N ALA A 127 -3.88 6.86 12.16
CA ALA A 127 -4.39 8.21 11.95
C ALA A 127 -4.12 8.76 10.54
N ASP A 128 -3.04 8.28 9.92
CA ASP A 128 -2.54 8.76 8.64
C ASP A 128 -3.01 7.87 7.48
N MET A 129 -3.24 6.58 7.75
CA MET A 129 -3.38 5.55 6.73
C MET A 129 -4.69 4.73 6.82
N SER A 130 -5.61 4.99 7.75
CA SER A 130 -6.93 4.33 7.77
C SER A 130 -7.92 5.08 6.89
N PRO A 131 -8.78 4.42 6.07
CA PRO A 131 -9.04 2.98 6.01
C PRO A 131 -8.23 2.22 4.95
N LEU A 132 -7.00 2.62 4.62
CA LEU A 132 -6.21 2.11 3.49
C LEU A 132 -5.62 0.74 3.83
N VAL A 133 -5.82 -0.23 2.95
CA VAL A 133 -5.50 -1.64 3.23
C VAL A 133 -4.50 -2.22 2.25
N ARG A 134 -3.91 -1.45 1.34
CA ARG A 134 -2.80 -1.96 0.50
C ARG A 134 -1.67 -0.94 0.44
N TYR A 135 -0.47 -1.37 0.81
CA TYR A 135 0.73 -0.54 0.74
C TYR A 135 1.67 -1.02 -0.37
N ARG A 136 2.24 -0.04 -1.08
CA ARG A 136 3.48 -0.23 -1.83
C ARG A 136 4.61 0.39 -1.01
N LEU A 137 5.47 -0.44 -0.48
CA LEU A 137 6.56 -0.01 0.38
C LEU A 137 7.86 0.03 -0.42
N HIS A 138 8.66 1.08 -0.25
CA HIS A 138 10.01 1.16 -0.80
C HIS A 138 10.98 1.20 0.38
N LEU A 139 11.83 0.18 0.51
CA LEU A 139 12.84 0.08 1.54
C LEU A 139 14.24 0.23 0.96
N GLU A 140 15.10 0.86 1.73
CA GLU A 140 16.55 0.76 1.58
C GLU A 140 17.04 -0.51 2.29
N THR A 141 18.03 -1.19 1.71
CA THR A 141 18.47 -2.55 2.07
C THR A 141 18.90 -2.73 3.52
N SER A 142 19.56 -1.72 4.10
CA SER A 142 20.17 -1.79 5.43
C SER A 142 19.19 -2.07 6.57
N ARG A 143 17.88 -1.98 6.32
CA ARG A 143 16.83 -2.13 7.35
C ARG A 143 15.76 -3.16 7.05
N LEU A 144 15.92 -3.99 6.01
CA LEU A 144 14.87 -4.95 5.62
C LEU A 144 14.48 -5.88 6.78
N ALA A 145 15.44 -6.37 7.56
CA ALA A 145 15.20 -7.26 8.69
C ALA A 145 14.30 -6.64 9.79
N ASP A 146 14.46 -5.34 10.06
CA ASP A 146 13.62 -4.61 11.01
C ASP A 146 12.18 -4.51 10.50
N TRP A 147 12.05 -4.23 9.19
CA TRP A 147 10.76 -4.08 8.54
C TRP A 147 9.98 -5.38 8.47
N LEU A 148 10.61 -6.52 8.17
CA LEU A 148 9.91 -7.79 8.02
C LEU A 148 9.08 -8.19 9.26
N ASN A 149 9.42 -7.67 10.44
CA ASN A 149 8.68 -7.90 11.69
C ASN A 149 7.67 -6.79 12.02
N HIS A 150 7.64 -5.70 11.25
CA HIS A 150 6.77 -4.57 11.50
C HIS A 150 5.31 -4.91 11.18
N PRO A 151 4.34 -4.54 12.04
CA PRO A 151 2.92 -4.87 11.83
C PRO A 151 2.34 -4.38 10.51
N ILE A 152 2.92 -3.34 9.88
CA ILE A 152 2.46 -2.85 8.58
C ILE A 152 2.73 -3.83 7.43
N MET A 153 3.73 -4.70 7.56
CA MET A 153 4.09 -5.62 6.47
C MET A 153 2.96 -6.60 6.14
N GLN A 154 2.03 -6.83 7.06
CA GLN A 154 0.84 -7.65 6.78
C GLN A 154 -0.07 -7.05 5.70
N PHE A 155 0.08 -5.75 5.43
CA PHE A 155 -0.71 -4.98 4.48
C PHE A 155 0.11 -4.54 3.25
N VAL A 156 1.39 -4.96 3.15
CA VAL A 156 2.25 -4.64 2.01
C VAL A 156 2.03 -5.67 0.92
N ASP A 157 1.64 -5.19 -0.25
CA ASP A 157 1.39 -6.01 -1.43
C ASP A 157 2.47 -5.85 -2.49
N VAL A 158 3.09 -4.67 -2.53
CA VAL A 158 4.24 -4.40 -3.39
C VAL A 158 5.38 -3.97 -2.50
N LEU A 159 6.47 -4.70 -2.53
CA LEU A 159 7.69 -4.32 -1.82
C LEU A 159 8.74 -3.96 -2.87
N ARG A 160 9.31 -2.76 -2.80
CA ARG A 160 10.49 -2.37 -3.55
C ARG A 160 11.66 -2.29 -2.59
N ILE A 161 12.78 -2.85 -3.00
CA ILE A 161 14.04 -2.83 -2.24
C ILE A 161 15.06 -2.18 -3.15
N SER A 162 15.66 -1.08 -2.70
CA SER A 162 16.80 -0.44 -3.37
C SER A 162 18.02 -0.47 -2.46
N PRO A 163 19.23 -0.36 -3.02
CA PRO A 163 20.43 -0.10 -2.24
C PRO A 163 20.22 1.12 -1.33
N GLY A 164 20.81 1.08 -0.13
CA GLY A 164 20.84 2.25 0.75
C GLY A 164 21.83 3.29 0.27
N TRP A 165 21.51 4.57 0.49
CA TRP A 165 22.44 5.67 0.28
C TRP A 165 23.12 6.02 1.60
N GLU A 166 24.40 5.66 1.77
CA GLU A 166 25.21 6.29 2.81
C GLU A 166 25.80 7.60 2.25
N ASP A 167 25.90 8.63 3.09
CA ASP A 167 26.36 9.99 2.75
C ASP A 167 27.79 10.05 2.15
N ASP A 168 28.51 8.91 2.09
CA ASP A 168 29.89 8.77 1.61
C ASP A 168 30.01 7.73 0.47
N ASP A 169 29.44 7.98 -0.72
CA ASP A 169 29.65 7.27 -2.02
C ASP A 169 29.59 5.71 -2.08
N ASP A 170 29.42 5.01 -0.96
CA ASP A 170 29.39 3.56 -0.84
C ASP A 170 27.92 3.10 -0.84
N VAL A 171 27.40 2.92 -2.06
CA VAL A 171 26.08 2.31 -2.26
C VAL A 171 26.12 0.86 -1.75
N GLU A 172 25.35 0.57 -0.71
CA GLU A 172 25.31 -0.78 -0.14
C GLU A 172 24.41 -1.69 -0.99
N ASP A 173 25.04 -2.53 -1.82
CA ASP A 173 24.38 -3.56 -2.64
C ASP A 173 23.32 -4.33 -1.85
N ILE A 174 22.23 -4.73 -2.51
CA ILE A 174 21.28 -5.69 -1.91
C ILE A 174 22.03 -6.98 -1.56
N ARG A 175 22.07 -7.32 -0.27
CA ARG A 175 22.79 -8.50 0.23
C ARG A 175 21.94 -9.76 0.10
N ALA A 176 22.60 -10.90 -0.06
CA ALA A 176 21.88 -12.18 -0.09
C ALA A 176 21.18 -12.49 1.24
N ASP A 177 21.70 -12.02 2.38
CA ASP A 177 21.06 -12.22 3.68
C ASP A 177 19.69 -11.53 3.78
N ASP A 178 19.54 -10.35 3.19
CA ASP A 178 18.26 -9.64 3.12
C ASP A 178 17.23 -10.44 2.32
N LEU A 179 17.63 -10.93 1.15
CA LEU A 179 16.78 -11.77 0.33
C LEU A 179 16.47 -13.12 0.98
N ARG A 180 17.37 -13.68 1.80
CA ARG A 180 17.11 -14.91 2.59
C ARG A 180 16.08 -14.64 3.67
N ALA A 181 16.18 -13.51 4.38
CA ALA A 181 15.22 -13.11 5.39
C ALA A 181 13.82 -12.90 4.76
N LEU A 182 13.76 -12.23 3.61
CA LEU A 182 12.52 -12.07 2.84
C LEU A 182 11.96 -13.42 2.38
N ALA A 183 12.82 -14.31 1.86
CA ALA A 183 12.41 -15.65 1.42
C ALA A 183 11.84 -16.49 2.57
N ALA A 184 12.35 -16.33 3.78
CA ALA A 184 11.86 -17.02 4.98
C ALA A 184 10.58 -16.38 5.55
N SER A 185 10.26 -15.15 5.17
CA SER A 185 9.09 -14.43 5.66
C SER A 185 7.80 -14.93 4.99
N PRO A 186 6.68 -15.07 5.72
CA PRO A 186 5.37 -15.36 5.12
C PRO A 186 4.83 -14.18 4.28
N LEU A 187 5.54 -13.05 4.26
CA LEU A 187 5.24 -11.92 3.37
C LEU A 187 5.39 -12.31 1.90
N ILE A 188 6.44 -13.05 1.55
CA ILE A 188 6.79 -13.27 0.15
C ILE A 188 5.69 -13.98 -0.64
N ASP A 189 4.93 -14.87 0.01
CA ASP A 189 3.83 -15.60 -0.62
C ASP A 189 2.54 -14.77 -0.75
N ARG A 190 2.47 -13.61 -0.08
CA ARG A 190 1.34 -12.66 -0.17
C ARG A 190 1.62 -11.51 -1.13
N LEU A 191 2.90 -11.22 -1.39
CA LEU A 191 3.28 -10.11 -2.25
C LEU A 191 2.71 -10.34 -3.64
N GLU A 192 2.09 -9.30 -4.18
CA GLU A 192 1.72 -9.23 -5.58
C GLU A 192 2.96 -8.98 -6.43
N LYS A 193 3.86 -8.11 -5.97
CA LYS A 193 5.07 -7.74 -6.70
C LYS A 193 6.25 -7.44 -5.77
N LEU A 194 7.44 -7.85 -6.19
CA LEU A 194 8.71 -7.54 -5.55
C LEU A 194 9.60 -6.76 -6.53
N GLY A 195 9.82 -5.48 -6.28
CA GLY A 195 10.78 -4.67 -7.01
C GLY A 195 12.17 -4.80 -6.38
N LEU A 196 13.18 -5.13 -7.17
CA LEU A 196 14.57 -5.16 -6.74
C LEU A 196 15.39 -4.14 -7.53
N GLY A 197 16.21 -3.38 -6.82
CA GLY A 197 17.25 -2.51 -7.38
C GLY A 197 18.23 -3.31 -8.24
N VAL A 198 18.86 -2.63 -9.20
CA VAL A 198 19.82 -3.26 -10.12
C VAL A 198 21.16 -3.57 -9.47
N ASP A 199 21.54 -2.83 -8.42
CA ASP A 199 22.80 -3.03 -7.69
C ASP A 199 22.61 -4.10 -6.60
N MET A 200 23.01 -5.32 -6.94
CA MET A 200 22.88 -6.51 -6.10
C MET A 200 24.21 -7.26 -6.06
N ALA A 201 24.55 -7.79 -4.89
CA ALA A 201 25.67 -8.70 -4.76
C ALA A 201 25.45 -9.94 -5.67
N PRO A 202 26.51 -10.56 -6.25
CA PRO A 202 26.35 -11.68 -7.17
C PRO A 202 25.54 -12.86 -6.62
N ASP A 203 25.67 -13.15 -5.32
CA ASP A 203 24.92 -14.21 -4.64
C ASP A 203 23.46 -13.83 -4.35
N ALA A 204 23.16 -12.52 -4.23
CA ALA A 204 21.80 -12.01 -4.15
C ALA A 204 21.06 -12.17 -5.50
N VAL A 205 21.74 -12.03 -6.63
CA VAL A 205 21.13 -12.22 -7.97
C VAL A 205 20.58 -13.64 -8.14
N GLU A 206 21.33 -14.66 -7.74
CA GLU A 206 20.88 -16.05 -7.83
C GLU A 206 19.65 -16.29 -6.95
N LEU A 207 19.65 -15.69 -5.75
CA LEU A 207 18.54 -15.81 -4.82
C LEU A 207 17.29 -15.07 -5.31
N ALA A 208 17.45 -13.87 -5.88
CA ALA A 208 16.36 -13.10 -6.50
C ALA A 208 15.64 -13.92 -7.58
N ARG A 209 16.39 -14.61 -8.46
CA ARG A 209 15.81 -15.50 -9.48
C ARG A 209 15.03 -16.66 -8.88
N SER A 210 15.41 -17.13 -7.70
CA SER A 210 14.64 -18.18 -7.02
C SER A 210 13.28 -17.67 -6.50
N LEU A 211 13.18 -16.37 -6.17
CA LEU A 211 11.97 -15.73 -5.69
C LEU A 211 10.92 -15.52 -6.80
N GLU A 212 11.34 -15.45 -8.06
CA GLU A 212 10.43 -15.36 -9.24
C GLU A 212 9.41 -16.51 -9.29
N ARG A 213 9.68 -17.63 -8.62
CA ARG A 213 8.74 -18.75 -8.51
C ARG A 213 7.60 -18.52 -7.52
N ARG A 214 7.72 -17.52 -6.65
CA ARG A 214 6.80 -17.24 -5.53
C ARG A 214 6.08 -15.91 -5.70
N VAL A 215 6.72 -14.93 -6.33
CA VAL A 215 6.20 -13.57 -6.54
C VAL A 215 6.61 -13.04 -7.91
N GLU A 216 5.83 -12.12 -8.47
CA GLU A 216 6.25 -11.36 -9.65
C GLU A 216 7.41 -10.42 -9.29
N VAL A 217 8.60 -10.67 -9.84
CA VAL A 217 9.78 -9.85 -9.59
C VAL A 217 9.98 -8.84 -10.73
N GLU A 218 10.19 -7.57 -10.37
CA GLU A 218 10.61 -6.52 -11.29
C GLU A 218 12.00 -6.03 -10.92
N TYR A 219 12.90 -5.96 -11.90
CA TYR A 219 14.21 -5.35 -11.74
C TYR A 219 14.15 -3.93 -12.29
N GLY A 220 14.67 -2.97 -11.55
CA GLY A 220 14.68 -1.58 -12.01
C GLY A 220 15.59 -0.69 -11.19
N ASP A 221 16.04 0.37 -11.82
CA ASP A 221 16.66 1.47 -11.10
C ASP A 221 15.53 2.36 -10.55
N TRP A 222 15.31 2.24 -9.25
CA TRP A 222 14.28 2.95 -8.51
C TRP A 222 14.86 4.07 -7.65
N THR A 223 16.12 4.45 -7.90
CA THR A 223 16.69 5.65 -7.30
C THR A 223 15.97 6.88 -7.88
N ILE A 224 15.35 7.68 -7.01
CA ILE A 224 14.54 8.85 -7.37
C ILE A 224 15.06 10.04 -6.61
#